data_AF-A0AAE0SMR6-F1
#
_entry.id   AF-A0AAE0SMR6-F1
#
_cell.length_a   1.000
_cell.length_b   1.000
_cell.length_c   1.000
_cell.angle_alpha   90.00
_cell.angle_beta   90.00
_cell.angle_gamma   90.00
#
_symmetry.space_group_name_H-M   'P 1'
#
loop_
_entity.id
_entity.type
_entity.pdbx_description
1 polymer ?
#
loop_
_entity_poly.entity_id
_entity_poly.type
_entity_poly.pdbx_seq_one_letter_code
_entity_poly.pdbx_strand_id
1 'polypeptide(L)'
;LHVGLAVDAIDLLTNALKNVSFETRHGEFHNTNHTKGINCSADPVIPFRLGNEVLAALKWIDLNGISGEHISFDKWGRRRNYHLDVYHLSFRSKLKWVGEWSDIPDTLGRNLKIELPTTRKDPVEKLPNRTRILTTKI
;
A
#
# COMPACT_ATOMS: atom_id res chain seq x y z
N LEU A 1 0.46 -11.79 1.71
CA LEU A 1 0.31 -10.41 1.18
C LEU A 1 -0.37 -10.38 -0.19
N HIS A 2 0.07 -11.16 -1.19
CA HIS A 2 -0.49 -11.10 -2.56
C HIS A 2 -1.98 -11.43 -2.69
N VAL A 3 -2.50 -12.36 -1.89
CA VAL A 3 -3.93 -12.74 -1.95
C VAL A 3 -4.85 -11.59 -1.56
N GLY A 4 -4.43 -10.77 -0.57
CA GLY A 4 -5.20 -9.62 -0.09
C GLY A 4 -5.50 -8.62 -1.20
N LEU A 5 -4.45 -8.25 -1.94
CA LEU A 5 -4.55 -7.31 -3.06
C LEU A 5 -5.39 -7.85 -4.22
N ALA A 6 -5.34 -9.16 -4.48
CA ALA A 6 -6.10 -9.79 -5.55
C ALA A 6 -7.61 -9.80 -5.27
N VAL A 7 -8.00 -10.08 -4.02
CA VAL A 7 -9.40 -10.02 -3.58
C VAL A 7 -9.94 -8.59 -3.71
N ASP A 8 -9.21 -7.61 -3.17
CA ASP A 8 -9.62 -6.21 -3.27
C ASP A 8 -9.71 -5.72 -4.72
N ALA A 9 -8.83 -6.20 -5.61
CA ALA A 9 -8.89 -5.86 -7.03
C ALA A 9 -10.18 -6.35 -7.69
N ILE A 10 -10.71 -7.51 -7.29
CA ILE A 10 -11.99 -8.03 -7.81
C ILE A 10 -13.14 -7.15 -7.32
N ASP A 11 -13.17 -6.79 -6.05
CA ASP A 11 -14.21 -5.92 -5.49
C ASP A 11 -14.16 -4.53 -6.11
N LEU A 12 -12.96 -4.01 -6.33
CA LEU A 12 -12.72 -2.75 -7.03
C LEU A 12 -13.28 -2.79 -8.45
N LEU A 13 -12.91 -3.80 -9.24
CA LEU A 13 -13.39 -3.96 -10.61
C LEU A 13 -14.91 -4.11 -10.64
N THR A 14 -15.48 -4.92 -9.75
CA THR A 14 -16.92 -5.17 -9.72
C THR A 14 -17.71 -3.91 -9.40
N ASN A 15 -17.26 -3.14 -8.41
CA ASN A 15 -17.93 -1.90 -8.01
C ASN A 15 -17.73 -0.77 -9.01
N ALA A 16 -16.52 -0.59 -9.53
CA ALA A 16 -16.21 0.47 -10.48
C ALA A 16 -16.95 0.26 -11.81
N LEU A 17 -17.01 -0.99 -12.28
CA LEU A 17 -17.56 -1.31 -13.59
C LEU A 17 -19.07 -1.57 -13.56
N LYS A 18 -19.71 -1.59 -12.38
CA LYS A 18 -21.15 -1.84 -12.21
C LYS A 18 -22.04 -0.95 -13.09
N ASN A 19 -21.61 0.29 -13.32
CA ASN A 19 -22.35 1.29 -14.09
C ASN A 19 -21.75 1.54 -15.49
N VAL A 20 -20.70 0.82 -15.88
CA VAL A 20 -20.11 0.95 -17.21
C VAL A 20 -20.84 0.01 -18.16
N SER A 21 -21.45 0.56 -19.21
CA SER A 21 -22.17 -0.24 -20.20
C SER A 21 -21.19 -0.79 -21.23
N PHE A 22 -21.03 -2.11 -21.24
CA PHE A 22 -20.20 -2.80 -22.20
C PHE A 22 -21.01 -3.34 -23.37
N GLU A 23 -20.65 -2.94 -24.59
CA GLU A 23 -21.16 -3.58 -25.79
C GLU A 23 -20.34 -4.84 -26.07
N THR A 24 -21.01 -6.00 -26.00
CA THR A 24 -20.40 -7.28 -26.37
C THR A 24 -21.15 -7.92 -27.53
N ARG A 25 -20.43 -8.61 -28.41
CA ARG A 25 -21.01 -9.47 -29.45
C ARG A 25 -20.38 -10.85 -29.31
N HIS A 26 -21.20 -11.89 -29.13
CA HIS A 26 -20.74 -13.25 -28.84
C HIS A 26 -19.73 -13.35 -27.67
N GLY A 27 -19.89 -12.49 -26.66
CA GLY A 27 -18.97 -12.43 -25.50
C GLY A 27 -17.66 -11.66 -25.75
N GLU A 28 -17.48 -11.06 -26.93
CA GLU A 28 -16.31 -10.27 -27.26
C GLU A 28 -16.62 -8.77 -27.21
N PHE A 29 -15.67 -7.95 -26.76
CA PHE A 29 -15.77 -6.50 -26.86
C PHE A 29 -15.47 -6.07 -28.30
N HIS A 30 -16.22 -5.10 -28.83
CA HIS A 30 -16.00 -4.55 -30.16
C HIS A 30 -15.78 -3.04 -30.12
N ASN A 31 -14.98 -2.53 -31.06
CA ASN A 31 -14.84 -1.10 -31.32
C ASN A 31 -15.90 -0.59 -32.30
N THR A 32 -15.93 0.74 -32.50
CA THR A 32 -16.85 1.44 -33.42
C THR A 32 -16.77 0.97 -34.87
N ASN A 33 -15.60 0.47 -35.30
CA ASN A 33 -15.38 -0.11 -36.63
C ASN A 33 -15.60 -1.63 -36.69
N HIS A 34 -16.27 -2.20 -35.67
CA HIS A 34 -16.55 -3.63 -35.51
C HIS A 34 -15.34 -4.55 -35.33
N THR A 35 -14.11 -4.04 -35.21
CA THR A 35 -12.96 -4.88 -34.82
C THR A 35 -13.10 -5.34 -33.38
N LYS A 36 -12.53 -6.50 -33.05
CA LYS A 36 -12.38 -6.94 -31.65
C LYS A 36 -11.65 -5.87 -30.83
N GLY A 37 -11.99 -5.76 -29.55
CA GLY A 37 -11.73 -4.61 -28.68
C GLY A 37 -10.31 -4.03 -28.74
N ILE A 38 -9.26 -4.85 -28.65
CA ILE A 38 -7.88 -4.42 -28.88
C ILE A 38 -7.14 -5.51 -29.65
N ASN A 39 -6.59 -5.14 -30.81
CA ASN A 39 -5.56 -5.92 -31.49
C ASN A 39 -4.24 -5.15 -31.43
N CYS A 40 -3.37 -5.51 -30.47
CA CYS A 40 -2.09 -4.82 -30.25
C CYS A 40 -1.11 -4.97 -31.42
N SER A 41 -1.35 -5.91 -32.34
CA SER A 41 -0.51 -6.15 -33.51
C SER A 41 -1.03 -5.46 -34.78
N ALA A 42 -2.18 -4.78 -34.72
CA ALA A 42 -2.72 -4.03 -35.86
C ALA A 42 -1.96 -2.70 -36.04
N ASP A 43 -1.85 -2.23 -37.29
CA ASP A 43 -1.30 -0.92 -37.61
C ASP A 43 -2.32 -0.11 -38.44
N PRO A 44 -2.93 0.96 -37.89
CA PRO A 44 -2.72 1.48 -36.53
C PRO A 44 -3.45 0.66 -35.46
N VAL A 45 -2.91 0.65 -34.24
CA VAL A 45 -3.60 0.06 -33.08
C VAL A 45 -4.82 0.93 -32.75
N ILE A 46 -5.99 0.30 -32.69
CA ILE A 46 -7.24 0.97 -32.31
C ILE A 46 -7.45 0.74 -30.82
N PRO A 47 -7.43 1.81 -29.99
CA PRO A 47 -7.61 1.68 -28.56
C PRO A 47 -9.05 1.28 -28.22
N PHE A 48 -9.24 0.65 -27.06
CA PHE A 48 -10.56 0.30 -26.57
C PHE A 48 -11.42 1.53 -26.33
N ARG A 49 -12.59 1.60 -26.98
CA ARG A 49 -13.51 2.74 -26.94
C ARG A 49 -13.84 3.22 -25.52
N LEU A 50 -14.11 2.29 -24.59
CA LEU A 50 -14.50 2.61 -23.22
C LEU A 50 -13.31 2.79 -22.27
N GLY A 51 -12.07 2.76 -22.77
CA GLY A 51 -10.88 2.83 -21.92
C GLY A 51 -10.85 4.05 -21.00
N ASN A 52 -11.27 5.22 -21.49
CA ASN A 52 -11.34 6.44 -20.68
C ASN A 52 -12.43 6.38 -19.61
N GLU A 53 -13.59 5.81 -19.93
CA GLU A 53 -14.72 5.67 -19.00
C GLU A 53 -14.39 4.66 -17.90
N VAL A 54 -13.83 3.51 -18.27
CA VAL A 54 -13.30 2.51 -17.35
C VAL A 54 -12.24 3.11 -16.44
N LEU A 55 -11.24 3.81 -17.00
CA LEU A 55 -10.18 4.43 -16.22
C LEU A 55 -10.73 5.48 -15.24
N ALA A 56 -11.71 6.27 -15.66
CA ALA A 56 -12.37 7.22 -14.78
C ALA A 56 -13.08 6.49 -13.64
N ALA A 57 -13.91 5.48 -13.94
CA ALA A 57 -14.65 4.71 -12.95
C ALA A 57 -13.71 4.08 -11.89
N LEU A 58 -12.57 3.52 -12.34
CA LEU A 58 -11.56 2.95 -11.44
C LEU A 58 -10.88 3.98 -10.54
N LYS A 59 -10.74 5.24 -10.98
CA LYS A 59 -10.12 6.31 -10.17
C LYS A 59 -11.07 6.95 -9.16
N TRP A 60 -12.38 6.92 -9.42
CA TRP A 60 -13.39 7.54 -8.55
C TRP A 60 -13.86 6.64 -7.40
N ILE A 61 -13.46 5.38 -7.40
CA ILE A 61 -13.89 4.43 -6.38
C ILE A 61 -13.19 4.66 -5.04
N ASP A 62 -13.95 4.49 -3.96
CA ASP A 62 -13.47 4.37 -2.60
C ASP A 62 -14.16 3.16 -1.97
N LEU A 63 -13.39 2.20 -1.48
CA LEU A 63 -13.92 0.94 -0.93
C LEU A 63 -13.09 0.45 0.25
N ASN A 64 -13.75 -0.26 1.17
CA ASN A 64 -13.10 -0.92 2.28
C ASN A 64 -12.76 -2.35 1.88
N GLY A 65 -11.47 -2.64 1.76
CA GLY A 65 -10.95 -3.95 1.37
C GLY A 65 -10.18 -4.62 2.49
N ILE A 66 -9.73 -5.85 2.26
CA ILE A 66 -8.96 -6.62 3.23
C ILE A 66 -7.49 -6.16 3.32
N SER A 67 -6.99 -5.44 2.30
CA SER A 67 -5.66 -4.79 2.34
C SER A 67 -5.67 -3.40 2.97
N GLY A 68 -6.83 -2.87 3.37
CA GLY A 68 -6.94 -1.60 4.05
C GLY A 68 -8.33 -0.97 3.92
N GLU A 69 -8.60 -0.05 4.84
CA GLU A 69 -9.73 0.86 4.78
C GLU A 69 -9.47 1.93 3.69
N HIS A 70 -10.51 2.38 3.00
CA HIS A 70 -10.44 3.45 2.01
C HIS A 70 -9.45 3.27 0.83
N ILE A 71 -9.55 2.13 0.13
CA ILE A 71 -8.78 1.89 -1.11
C ILE A 71 -9.23 2.87 -2.19
N SER A 72 -8.36 3.82 -2.48
CA SER A 72 -8.60 4.91 -3.43
C SER A 72 -7.35 5.24 -4.26
N PHE A 73 -7.54 5.95 -5.38
CA PHE A 73 -6.49 6.27 -6.33
C PHE A 73 -6.43 7.77 -6.63
N ASP A 74 -5.23 8.28 -6.91
CA ASP A 74 -5.06 9.65 -7.38
C ASP A 74 -5.35 9.80 -8.88
N LYS A 75 -5.30 11.05 -9.36
CA LYS A 75 -5.52 11.37 -10.78
C LYS A 75 -4.55 10.65 -11.74
N TRP A 76 -3.43 10.15 -11.25
CA TRP A 76 -2.44 9.38 -12.02
C TRP A 76 -2.62 7.87 -11.87
N GLY A 77 -3.59 7.41 -11.07
CA GLY A 77 -3.86 5.99 -10.84
C GLY A 77 -2.97 5.36 -9.77
N ARG A 78 -2.32 6.16 -8.91
CA ARG A 78 -1.53 5.63 -7.78
C ARG A 78 -2.42 5.50 -6.56
N ARG A 79 -2.28 4.39 -5.83
CA ARG A 79 -3.01 4.17 -4.56
C ARG A 79 -2.66 5.28 -3.56
N ARG A 80 -3.66 5.76 -2.82
CA ARG A 80 -3.51 6.73 -1.73
C ARG A 80 -4.16 6.23 -0.46
N ASN A 81 -3.91 6.94 0.64
CA ASN A 81 -4.47 6.69 1.96
C ASN A 81 -4.09 5.30 2.49
N TYR A 82 -2.79 4.98 2.45
CA TYR A 82 -2.26 3.71 2.92
C TYR A 82 -1.17 3.92 3.98
N HIS A 83 -1.07 2.93 4.86
CA HIS A 83 -0.19 2.95 6.01
C HIS A 83 0.74 1.73 5.98
N LEU A 84 1.93 1.89 6.53
CA LEU A 84 2.96 0.87 6.64
C LEU A 84 3.43 0.79 8.09
N ASP A 85 3.39 -0.40 8.66
CA ASP A 85 4.00 -0.65 9.96
C ASP A 85 5.52 -0.59 9.87
N VAL A 86 6.15 0.13 10.80
CA VAL A 86 7.59 0.24 10.93
C VAL A 86 8.05 -0.64 12.08
N TYR A 87 8.92 -1.59 11.77
CA TYR A 87 9.52 -2.49 12.74
C TYR A 87 11.03 -2.27 12.84
N HIS A 88 11.56 -2.37 14.06
CA HIS A 88 12.99 -2.38 14.34
C HIS A 88 13.45 -3.80 14.64
N LEU A 89 14.54 -4.20 13.97
CA LEU A 89 15.26 -5.45 14.22
C LEU A 89 16.70 -5.12 14.63
N SER A 90 17.18 -5.74 15.71
CA SER A 90 18.57 -5.64 16.17
C SER A 90 19.11 -7.02 16.51
N PHE A 91 20.42 -7.21 16.36
CA PHE A 91 21.10 -8.51 16.56
C PHE A 91 20.80 -9.16 17.93
N ARG A 92 20.56 -8.35 18.97
CA ARG A 92 20.26 -8.83 20.33
C ARG A 92 18.79 -8.70 20.74
N SER A 93 17.90 -8.25 19.85
CA SER A 93 16.49 -8.06 20.19
C SER A 93 15.56 -8.74 19.19
N LYS A 94 14.40 -9.16 19.68
CA LYS A 94 13.29 -9.57 18.82
C LYS A 94 12.82 -8.40 17.94
N LEU A 95 12.11 -8.71 16.87
CA LEU A 95 11.40 -7.72 16.05
C LEU A 95 10.45 -6.92 16.94
N LYS A 96 10.55 -5.59 16.91
CA LYS A 96 9.72 -4.68 17.71
C LYS A 96 9.01 -3.72 16.78
N TRP A 97 7.70 -3.58 16.90
CA TRP A 97 6.98 -2.48 16.27
C TRP A 97 7.43 -1.16 16.90
N VAL A 98 7.69 -0.16 16.09
CA VAL A 98 8.20 1.16 16.53
C VAL A 98 7.40 2.32 15.98
N GLY A 99 6.36 2.07 15.18
CA GLY A 99 5.54 3.13 14.64
C GLY A 99 4.87 2.78 13.33
N GLU A 100 4.27 3.80 12.73
CA GLU A 100 3.52 3.72 11.49
C GLU A 100 3.97 4.84 10.54
N TRP A 101 4.10 4.52 9.26
CA TRP A 101 4.28 5.49 8.19
C TRP A 101 3.01 5.57 7.34
N SER A 102 2.56 6.77 6.96
CA SER A 102 1.42 6.99 6.08
C SER A 102 1.84 7.82 4.86
N ASP A 103 1.17 7.62 3.72
CA ASP A 103 1.32 8.54 2.57
C ASP A 103 0.70 9.92 2.84
N ILE A 104 -0.23 10.02 3.79
CA ILE A 104 -0.82 11.27 4.25
C ILE A 104 -0.03 11.78 5.47
N PRO A 105 0.47 13.02 5.45
CA PRO A 105 1.13 13.59 6.62
C PRO A 105 0.14 13.85 7.76
N ASP A 106 0.62 13.72 9.00
CA ASP A 106 -0.11 14.11 10.20
C ASP A 106 -0.35 15.64 10.26
N THR A 107 -1.03 16.10 11.31
CA THR A 107 -1.30 17.53 11.55
C THR A 107 -0.03 18.39 11.69
N LEU A 108 1.13 17.77 11.90
CA LEU A 108 2.44 18.40 12.01
C LEU A 108 3.27 18.24 10.73
N GLY A 109 2.68 17.73 9.65
CA GLY A 109 3.36 17.56 8.36
C GLY A 109 4.26 16.33 8.29
N ARG A 110 4.13 15.37 9.21
CA ARG A 110 5.00 14.19 9.30
C ARG A 110 4.28 12.95 8.79
N ASN A 111 4.94 12.23 7.90
CA ASN A 111 4.46 10.94 7.40
C ASN A 111 4.81 9.78 8.33
N LEU A 112 5.78 9.95 9.24
CA LEU A 112 6.25 8.91 10.15
C LEU A 112 5.85 9.24 11.59
N LYS A 113 5.04 8.39 12.19
CA LYS A 113 4.70 8.40 13.60
C LYS A 113 5.49 7.31 14.31
N ILE A 114 6.61 7.68 14.95
CA ILE A 114 7.38 6.76 15.79
C ILE A 114 6.76 6.72 17.17
N GLU A 115 6.30 5.55 17.58
CA GLU A 115 6.03 5.26 18.98
C GLU A 115 7.26 4.53 19.52
N LEU A 116 8.13 5.29 20.18
CA LEU A 116 9.23 4.70 20.93
C LEU A 116 8.61 3.65 21.85
N PRO A 117 8.97 2.36 21.73
CA PRO A 117 8.50 1.39 22.70
C PRO A 117 8.89 1.97 24.04
N THR A 118 7.91 2.15 24.94
CA THR A 118 8.21 2.41 26.34
C THR A 118 9.18 1.32 26.70
N THR A 119 10.45 1.67 26.82
CA THR A 119 11.43 0.79 27.41
C THR A 119 10.85 0.58 28.79
N ARG A 120 10.14 -0.55 28.98
CA ARG A 120 10.24 -1.27 30.23
C ARG A 120 11.74 -1.33 30.39
N LYS A 121 12.27 -0.47 31.25
CA LYS A 121 13.69 -0.49 31.58
C LYS A 121 13.87 -1.94 31.96
N ASP A 122 14.47 -2.76 31.09
CA ASP A 122 15.04 -4.01 31.54
C ASP A 122 15.82 -3.59 32.77
N PRO A 123 15.51 -4.11 33.96
CA PRO A 123 16.13 -3.62 35.18
C PRO A 123 17.62 -3.63 34.87
N VAL A 124 18.21 -2.43 34.78
CA VAL A 124 19.63 -2.30 34.51
C VAL A 124 20.21 -2.99 35.72
N GLU A 125 20.64 -4.23 35.52
CA GLU A 125 21.31 -5.01 36.52
C GLU A 125 22.46 -4.09 36.92
N LYS A 126 22.37 -3.53 38.13
CA LYS A 126 23.36 -2.61 38.66
C LYS A 126 24.63 -3.42 38.75
N LEU A 127 25.39 -3.46 37.67
CA LEU A 127 26.69 -4.11 37.63
C LEU A 127 27.49 -3.43 38.74
N PRO A 128 27.89 -4.15 39.80
CA PRO A 128 28.60 -3.54 40.90
C PRO A 128 29.88 -2.92 40.35
N ASN A 129 30.21 -1.71 40.80
CA ASN A 129 31.42 -1.01 40.36
C ASN A 129 32.65 -1.82 40.82
N ARG A 130 33.24 -2.60 39.91
CA ARG A 130 34.41 -3.46 40.14
C ARG A 130 35.73 -2.74 39.85
N THR A 131 35.74 -1.41 39.85
CA THR A 131 36.97 -0.64 39.65
C THR A 131 37.86 -0.79 40.88
N ARG A 132 38.99 -1.49 40.76
CA ARG A 132 40.03 -1.57 41.78
C ARG A 132 41.23 -0.75 41.33
N ILE A 133 41.53 0.31 42.08
CA ILE A 133 42.76 1.07 41.91
C ILE A 133 43.86 0.31 42.64
N LEU A 134 44.88 -0.15 41.93
CA LEU A 134 46.08 -0.75 42.51
C LEU A 134 47.21 0.27 42.48
N THR A 135 47.66 0.68 43.66
CA THR A 135 48.88 1.49 43.82
C THR A 135 49.94 0.63 44.47
N THR A 136 51.08 0.46 43.81
CA THR A 136 52.29 -0.09 44.42
C THR A 136 53.16 1.05 44.92
N LYS A 137 53.66 0.96 46.16
CA LYS A 137 54.70 1.87 46.66
C LYS A 137 56.07 1.28 46.29
N ILE A 138 56.96 2.13 45.80
CA ILE A 138 58.39 1.86 45.62
C ILE A 138 59.08 2.21 46.92
#